data_AF-A0A2D8V0N9-F1
#
_entry.id   AF-A0A2D8V0N9-F1
#
_cell.length_a   1.000
_cell.length_b   1.000
_cell.length_c   1.000
_cell.angle_alpha   90.00
_cell.angle_beta   90.00
_cell.angle_gamma   90.00
#
_symmetry.space_group_name_H-M   'P 1'
#
loop_
_entity.id
_entity.type
_entity.pdbx_description
1 polymer ?
#
loop_
_entity_poly.entity_id
_entity_poly.type
_entity_poly.pdbx_seq_one_letter_code
_entity_poly.pdbx_strand_id
1 'polypeptide(L)'
;MLFAPASKTTRRGWCFFQAFCWCVLLCGWGLPRVAACKYSVRDVAFVDLDRQGFEWIVTASRAELDVLRPEWQPTSQALFLDSNLQPRWLDLDQTDRWPSFLDPASFPARASFHLYRPGLPLLDVSPSTSPEGMEQAQRWTHLEGLVKNPLRERLIDQLMEAYAVILLVEGKQAEENQRVAQAAQRAASFIEELMPDMPKPVDVPPQVIMIPHQDIGKERALIWSLGMDWQATEEPQASILIGRGRRLGPALKGDAITSVQLQEMLAVAGQDCECDLDRSWMQGPRMPMAWGPERQQASYQWLGFDPENPLVKAEISRILSRGRNAIRVGSDPHDTQGLDMLLLGYSEEVIGLEPTASNVSEGSASQGEARISAAKEVPDQPILVGVDSPTSPSNDSADLQQRSEATKAPTESAASDLEVEPARSSFKRPIQVMIGFSVLVFLGGLSLWVARKKNHGI
;
A
#
# COMPACT_ATOMS: atom_id res chain seq x y z
N MET A 1 -20.05 63.16 -70.37
CA MET A 1 -19.65 61.78 -70.71
C MET A 1 -18.27 61.53 -70.11
N LEU A 2 -18.02 60.31 -69.62
CA LEU A 2 -16.85 59.80 -68.87
C LEU A 2 -17.01 59.81 -67.33
N PHE A 3 -17.66 58.76 -66.82
CA PHE A 3 -17.30 58.14 -65.53
C PHE A 3 -17.34 56.63 -65.71
N ALA A 4 -16.20 55.98 -65.45
CA ALA A 4 -16.02 54.53 -65.43
C ALA A 4 -16.42 53.94 -64.06
N PRO A 5 -16.77 52.64 -63.97
CA PRO A 5 -17.29 52.04 -62.75
C PRO A 5 -16.18 51.47 -61.85
N ALA A 6 -16.28 51.70 -60.54
CA ALA A 6 -15.44 51.07 -59.53
C ALA A 6 -16.01 49.70 -59.09
N SER A 7 -15.09 48.81 -58.77
CA SER A 7 -15.15 47.35 -58.82
C SER A 7 -15.83 46.66 -57.62
N LYS A 8 -16.44 45.51 -57.91
CA LYS A 8 -17.07 44.53 -56.98
C LYS A 8 -16.05 43.72 -56.15
N THR A 9 -14.91 44.29 -55.75
CA THR A 9 -13.80 43.53 -55.12
C THR A 9 -13.70 43.67 -53.59
N THR A 10 -14.49 44.52 -52.95
CA THR A 10 -14.38 44.80 -51.50
C THR A 10 -15.27 43.93 -50.60
N ARG A 11 -16.23 43.17 -51.14
CA ARG A 11 -17.09 42.28 -50.31
C ARG A 11 -16.51 40.88 -50.05
N ARG A 12 -15.56 40.40 -50.87
CA ARG A 12 -14.98 39.06 -50.69
C ARG A 12 -13.91 39.01 -49.58
N GLY A 13 -13.13 40.07 -49.40
CA GLY A 13 -12.09 40.12 -48.35
C GLY A 13 -12.66 40.11 -46.93
N TRP A 14 -13.84 40.70 -46.72
CA TRP A 14 -14.44 40.80 -45.39
C TRP A 14 -15.03 39.48 -44.90
N CYS A 15 -15.64 38.68 -45.80
CA CYS A 15 -16.12 37.33 -45.46
C CYS A 15 -14.97 36.36 -45.16
N PHE A 16 -13.83 36.47 -45.84
CA PHE A 16 -12.67 35.62 -45.57
C PHE A 16 -12.01 35.95 -44.22
N PHE A 17 -11.94 37.24 -43.85
CA PHE A 17 -11.38 37.65 -42.57
C PHE A 17 -12.30 37.26 -41.39
N GLN A 18 -13.62 37.33 -41.57
CA GLN A 18 -14.60 36.87 -40.58
C GLN A 18 -14.59 35.35 -40.40
N ALA A 19 -14.47 34.60 -41.50
CA ALA A 19 -14.38 33.13 -41.46
C ALA A 19 -13.07 32.65 -40.80
N PHE A 20 -11.95 33.36 -41.02
CA PHE A 20 -10.68 33.05 -40.39
C PHE A 20 -10.69 33.36 -38.88
N CYS A 21 -11.26 34.49 -38.46
CA CYS A 21 -11.45 34.80 -37.03
C CYS A 21 -12.41 33.81 -36.35
N TRP A 22 -13.47 33.34 -37.02
CA TRP A 22 -14.35 32.30 -36.49
C TRP A 22 -13.66 30.93 -36.39
N CYS A 23 -12.81 30.56 -37.36
CA CYS A 23 -12.04 29.32 -37.25
C CYS A 23 -11.01 29.36 -36.12
N VAL A 24 -10.35 30.50 -35.88
CA VAL A 24 -9.40 30.66 -34.76
C VAL A 24 -10.13 30.68 -33.40
N LEU A 25 -11.32 31.29 -33.31
CA LEU A 25 -12.17 31.26 -32.11
C LEU A 25 -12.79 29.88 -31.85
N LEU A 26 -13.16 29.12 -32.89
CA LEU A 26 -13.68 27.75 -32.76
C LEU A 26 -12.59 26.71 -32.49
N CYS A 27 -11.38 26.90 -33.03
CA CYS A 27 -10.24 26.01 -32.73
C CYS A 27 -9.64 26.29 -31.34
N GLY A 28 -9.83 27.49 -30.78
CA GLY A 28 -9.39 27.81 -29.42
C GLY A 28 -10.27 27.23 -28.29
N TRP A 29 -11.44 26.67 -28.61
CA TRP A 29 -12.48 26.28 -27.64
C TRP A 29 -12.79 24.78 -27.59
N GLY A 30 -11.90 23.92 -28.06
CA GLY A 30 -12.20 22.50 -28.01
C GLY A 30 -11.14 21.57 -28.56
N LEU A 31 -9.87 21.74 -28.17
CA LEU A 31 -9.08 20.54 -27.98
C LEU A 31 -9.65 19.87 -26.73
N PRO A 32 -10.24 18.66 -26.81
CA PRO A 32 -10.53 17.92 -25.61
C PRO A 32 -9.21 17.84 -24.85
N ARG A 33 -9.17 18.39 -23.64
CA ARG A 33 -8.12 18.02 -22.69
C ARG A 33 -8.07 16.50 -22.77
N VAL A 34 -6.91 15.95 -23.15
CA VAL A 34 -6.63 14.52 -23.01
C VAL A 34 -7.22 14.15 -21.65
N ALA A 35 -8.22 13.26 -21.66
CA ALA A 35 -9.04 13.01 -20.49
C ALA A 35 -8.09 12.66 -19.35
N ALA A 36 -7.89 13.60 -18.41
CA ALA A 36 -7.05 13.37 -17.27
C ALA A 36 -7.62 12.13 -16.57
N CYS A 37 -6.77 11.14 -16.29
CA CYS A 37 -7.27 9.90 -15.73
C CYS A 37 -7.98 10.21 -14.41
N LYS A 38 -9.14 9.60 -14.21
CA LYS A 38 -10.01 9.93 -13.08
C LYS A 38 -9.38 9.56 -11.73
N TYR A 39 -8.51 8.56 -11.73
CA TYR A 39 -7.86 8.01 -10.54
C TYR A 39 -6.34 7.94 -10.73
N SER A 40 -5.62 8.31 -9.67
CA SER A 40 -4.21 7.98 -9.50
C SER A 40 -4.04 6.58 -8.89
N VAL A 41 -2.81 6.05 -8.91
CA VAL A 41 -2.46 4.81 -8.18
C VAL A 41 -2.81 4.90 -6.69
N ARG A 42 -2.52 6.06 -6.06
CA ARG A 42 -2.91 6.35 -4.67
C ARG A 42 -4.42 6.23 -4.46
N ASP A 43 -5.22 6.80 -5.35
CA ASP A 43 -6.69 6.76 -5.24
C ASP A 43 -7.23 5.33 -5.33
N VAL A 44 -6.70 4.55 -6.28
CA VAL A 44 -7.06 3.13 -6.45
C VAL A 44 -6.75 2.33 -5.19
N ALA A 45 -5.69 2.69 -4.45
CA ALA A 45 -5.33 2.01 -3.21
C ALA A 45 -6.32 2.20 -2.04
N PHE A 46 -7.23 3.19 -2.11
CA PHE A 46 -8.34 3.30 -1.15
C PHE A 46 -9.47 2.32 -1.43
N VAL A 47 -9.57 1.83 -2.66
CA VAL A 47 -10.66 0.96 -3.08
C VAL A 47 -10.35 -0.49 -2.72
N ASP A 48 -11.29 -1.09 -2.00
CA ASP A 48 -11.20 -2.51 -1.67
C ASP A 48 -11.64 -3.38 -2.84
N LEU A 49 -10.65 -3.86 -3.60
CA LEU A 49 -10.81 -4.77 -4.72
C LEU A 49 -10.45 -6.21 -4.34
N ASP A 50 -9.78 -6.39 -3.21
CA ASP A 50 -9.30 -7.69 -2.77
C ASP A 50 -10.41 -8.37 -1.97
N ARG A 51 -11.13 -9.29 -2.61
CA ARG A 51 -12.14 -10.12 -1.92
C ARG A 51 -11.50 -11.03 -0.86
N GLN A 52 -10.19 -11.27 -0.93
CA GLN A 52 -9.47 -12.14 -0.01
C GLN A 52 -8.62 -11.27 0.94
N GLY A 53 -9.24 -10.88 2.05
CA GLY A 53 -8.53 -10.29 3.18
C GLY A 53 -7.56 -11.28 3.83
N PHE A 54 -7.17 -10.97 5.05
CA PHE A 54 -6.45 -11.90 5.91
C PHE A 54 -7.45 -12.90 6.52
N GLU A 55 -7.05 -14.16 6.65
CA GLU A 55 -7.81 -15.12 7.43
C GLU A 55 -7.20 -15.25 8.82
N TRP A 56 -8.04 -15.08 9.85
CA TRP A 56 -7.72 -15.46 11.22
C TRP A 56 -8.24 -16.89 11.44
N ILE A 57 -7.31 -17.84 11.38
CA ILE A 57 -7.60 -19.27 11.42
C ILE A 57 -7.43 -19.78 12.84
N VAL A 58 -8.48 -20.40 13.38
CA VAL A 58 -8.42 -21.16 14.63
C VAL A 58 -8.48 -22.64 14.30
N THR A 59 -7.45 -23.38 14.70
CA THR A 59 -7.35 -24.83 14.52
C THR A 59 -7.34 -25.52 15.88
N ALA A 60 -8.23 -26.47 16.11
CA ALA A 60 -8.29 -27.28 17.32
C ALA A 60 -9.01 -28.61 17.03
N SER A 61 -8.95 -29.57 17.95
CA SER A 61 -9.78 -30.79 17.88
C SER A 61 -11.27 -30.42 17.95
N ARG A 62 -12.15 -31.36 17.56
CA ARG A 62 -13.59 -31.14 17.57
C ARG A 62 -14.10 -30.76 18.96
N ALA A 63 -13.61 -31.45 19.98
CA ALA A 63 -14.00 -31.22 21.37
C ALA A 63 -13.58 -29.82 21.84
N GLU A 64 -12.37 -29.38 21.51
CA GLU A 64 -11.88 -28.03 21.84
C GLU A 64 -12.66 -26.96 21.07
N LEU A 65 -12.96 -27.17 19.78
CA LEU A 65 -13.72 -26.22 18.97
C LEU A 65 -15.14 -25.99 19.50
N ASP A 66 -15.79 -27.02 20.03
CA ASP A 66 -17.14 -26.91 20.61
C ASP A 66 -17.13 -26.00 21.87
N VAL A 67 -15.97 -25.80 22.52
CA VAL A 67 -15.77 -24.85 23.64
C VAL A 67 -15.29 -23.48 23.14
N LEU A 68 -14.24 -23.46 22.31
CA LEU A 68 -13.59 -22.23 21.85
C LEU A 68 -14.49 -21.38 20.96
N ARG A 69 -15.26 -22.01 20.06
CA ARG A 69 -16.06 -21.25 19.10
C ARG A 69 -17.14 -20.39 19.79
N PRO A 70 -17.99 -20.92 20.70
CA PRO A 70 -18.94 -20.08 21.44
C PRO A 70 -18.28 -18.94 22.23
N GLU A 71 -17.08 -19.17 22.76
CA GLU A 71 -16.33 -18.23 23.58
C GLU A 71 -15.72 -17.07 22.77
N TRP A 72 -15.13 -17.37 21.63
CA TRP A 72 -14.30 -16.45 20.85
C TRP A 72 -15.01 -15.88 19.61
N GLN A 73 -16.01 -16.57 19.08
CA GLN A 73 -16.74 -16.13 17.89
C GLN A 73 -17.45 -14.79 18.07
N PRO A 74 -18.17 -14.51 19.18
CA PRO A 74 -18.83 -13.21 19.36
C PRO A 74 -17.84 -12.04 19.33
N THR A 75 -16.70 -12.19 20.00
CA THR A 75 -15.64 -11.16 20.05
C THR A 75 -14.96 -10.96 18.71
N SER A 76 -14.58 -12.04 18.03
CA SER A 76 -13.97 -11.96 16.69
C SER A 76 -14.93 -11.39 15.65
N GLN A 77 -16.21 -11.77 15.68
CA GLN A 77 -17.22 -11.19 14.79
C GLN A 77 -17.39 -9.69 15.02
N ALA A 78 -17.47 -9.25 16.27
CA ALA A 78 -17.62 -7.83 16.59
C ALA A 78 -16.40 -6.99 16.16
N LEU A 79 -15.18 -7.46 16.44
CA LEU A 79 -13.95 -6.72 16.14
C LEU A 79 -13.58 -6.77 14.66
N PHE A 80 -13.88 -7.87 13.96
CA PHE A 80 -13.47 -8.06 12.58
C PHE A 80 -14.51 -7.61 11.55
N LEU A 81 -15.74 -7.27 11.97
CA LEU A 81 -16.84 -6.87 11.09
C LEU A 81 -16.44 -5.81 10.05
N ASP A 82 -15.78 -4.75 10.50
CA ASP A 82 -15.32 -3.64 9.66
C ASP A 82 -13.82 -3.74 9.32
N SER A 83 -13.20 -4.90 9.52
CA SER A 83 -11.78 -5.11 9.24
C SER A 83 -11.56 -5.90 7.96
N ASN A 84 -10.30 -6.00 7.54
CA ASN A 84 -9.87 -6.92 6.49
C ASN A 84 -9.43 -8.30 7.03
N LEU A 85 -9.83 -8.68 8.25
CA LEU A 85 -9.68 -10.02 8.81
C LEU A 85 -11.00 -10.81 8.74
N GLN A 86 -10.90 -12.10 8.43
CA GLN A 86 -12.05 -13.00 8.40
C GLN A 86 -11.79 -14.21 9.30
N PRO A 87 -12.69 -14.53 10.26
CA PRO A 87 -12.51 -15.69 11.11
C PRO A 87 -12.80 -16.99 10.35
N ARG A 88 -11.92 -17.99 10.50
CA ARG A 88 -12.10 -19.35 9.98
C ARG A 88 -11.79 -20.36 11.09
N TRP A 89 -12.66 -21.35 11.23
CA TRP A 89 -12.53 -22.41 12.23
C TRP A 89 -12.28 -23.74 11.53
N LEU A 90 -11.17 -24.41 11.83
CA LEU A 90 -10.80 -25.68 11.20
C LEU A 90 -10.65 -26.78 12.26
N ASP A 91 -11.31 -27.89 11.98
CA ASP A 91 -11.35 -29.07 12.84
C ASP A 91 -10.15 -29.98 12.51
N LEU A 92 -9.25 -30.19 13.47
CA LEU A 92 -8.09 -31.06 13.32
C LEU A 92 -8.47 -32.55 13.17
N ASP A 93 -9.68 -32.93 13.58
CA ASP A 93 -10.16 -34.31 13.46
C ASP A 93 -10.78 -34.59 12.06
N GLN A 94 -10.99 -33.54 11.25
CA GLN A 94 -11.61 -33.61 9.91
C GLN A 94 -10.80 -32.82 8.88
N THR A 95 -9.53 -33.16 8.73
CA THR A 95 -8.60 -32.48 7.80
C THR A 95 -8.96 -32.67 6.32
N ASP A 96 -9.76 -33.67 5.99
CA ASP A 96 -10.28 -33.93 4.64
C ASP A 96 -11.18 -32.80 4.10
N ARG A 97 -11.75 -32.00 5.00
CA ARG A 97 -12.64 -30.87 4.69
C ARG A 97 -11.92 -29.53 4.61
N TRP A 98 -10.61 -29.52 4.81
CA TRP A 98 -9.84 -28.29 4.80
C TRP A 98 -9.72 -27.72 3.38
N PRO A 99 -9.62 -26.39 3.24
CA PRO A 99 -9.27 -25.79 1.96
C PRO A 99 -7.95 -26.37 1.45
N SER A 100 -7.90 -26.73 0.16
CA SER A 100 -6.72 -27.39 -0.45
C SER A 100 -5.44 -26.57 -0.44
N PHE A 101 -5.53 -25.26 -0.20
CA PHE A 101 -4.39 -24.37 -0.07
C PHE A 101 -3.76 -24.38 1.34
N LEU A 102 -4.38 -25.06 2.31
CA LEU A 102 -3.84 -25.26 3.65
C LEU A 102 -3.34 -26.68 3.79
N ASP A 103 -2.11 -26.82 4.28
CA ASP A 103 -1.55 -28.11 4.68
C ASP A 103 -1.77 -28.33 6.18
N PRO A 104 -2.55 -29.36 6.60
CA PRO A 104 -2.74 -29.70 8.00
C PRO A 104 -1.44 -29.92 8.78
N ALA A 105 -0.37 -30.38 8.13
CA ALA A 105 0.92 -30.58 8.79
C ALA A 105 1.61 -29.26 9.20
N SER A 106 1.17 -28.12 8.65
CA SER A 106 1.68 -26.80 9.01
C SER A 106 1.10 -26.26 10.32
N PHE A 107 0.12 -26.95 10.92
CA PHE A 107 -0.55 -26.54 12.15
C PHE A 107 -0.18 -27.49 13.30
N PRO A 108 -0.08 -26.97 14.54
CA PRO A 108 0.19 -27.82 15.69
C PRO A 108 -1.04 -28.67 16.03
N ALA A 109 -0.82 -29.87 16.57
CA ALA A 109 -1.88 -30.81 17.00
C ALA A 109 -2.58 -30.39 18.32
N ARG A 110 -2.83 -29.09 18.49
CA ARG A 110 -3.49 -28.46 19.64
C ARG A 110 -4.19 -27.17 19.22
N ALA A 111 -5.10 -26.68 20.06
CA ALA A 111 -5.70 -25.36 19.89
C ALA A 111 -4.65 -24.27 19.60
N SER A 112 -4.81 -23.58 18.47
CA SER A 112 -3.87 -22.56 17.99
C SER A 112 -4.54 -21.58 17.03
N PHE A 113 -3.96 -20.39 16.94
CA PHE A 113 -4.51 -19.23 16.24
C PHE A 113 -3.47 -18.67 15.27
N HIS A 114 -3.84 -18.53 14.00
CA HIS A 114 -2.91 -18.13 12.95
C HIS A 114 -3.49 -17.03 12.08
N LEU A 115 -2.63 -16.14 11.58
CA LEU A 115 -2.96 -15.32 10.43
C LEU A 115 -2.46 -15.99 9.15
N TYR A 116 -3.31 -15.97 8.13
CA TYR A 116 -3.03 -16.52 6.82
C TYR A 116 -3.35 -15.51 5.72
N ARG A 117 -2.47 -15.47 4.72
CA ARG A 117 -2.68 -14.83 3.42
C ARG A 117 -1.89 -15.63 2.38
N PRO A 118 -2.44 -15.89 1.18
CA PRO A 118 -1.69 -16.54 0.12
C PRO A 118 -0.34 -15.84 -0.16
N GLY A 119 0.73 -16.63 -0.27
CA GLY A 119 2.08 -16.14 -0.53
C GLY A 119 2.86 -15.65 0.69
N LEU A 120 2.27 -15.69 1.90
CA LEU A 120 2.97 -15.42 3.16
C LEU A 120 3.06 -16.68 4.02
N PRO A 121 4.12 -16.86 4.83
CA PRO A 121 4.17 -17.93 5.82
C PRO A 121 3.04 -17.77 6.84
N LEU A 122 2.60 -18.86 7.48
CA LEU A 122 1.64 -18.77 8.58
C LEU A 122 2.24 -17.97 9.75
N LEU A 123 1.48 -17.02 10.30
CA LEU A 123 1.87 -16.28 11.49
C LEU A 123 1.11 -16.81 12.70
N ASP A 124 1.81 -17.44 13.64
CA ASP A 124 1.24 -17.79 14.94
C ASP A 124 0.95 -16.53 15.76
N VAL A 125 -0.34 -16.34 16.06
CA VAL A 125 -0.91 -15.27 16.88
C VAL A 125 -1.66 -15.86 18.08
N SER A 126 -1.34 -17.08 18.50
CA SER A 126 -1.94 -17.71 19.67
C SER A 126 -1.72 -16.85 20.93
N PRO A 127 -2.72 -16.77 21.83
CA PRO A 127 -2.53 -16.09 23.11
C PRO A 127 -1.42 -16.76 23.92
N SER A 128 -0.73 -15.97 24.75
CA SER A 128 0.35 -16.49 25.61
C SER A 128 -0.14 -17.39 26.74
N THR A 129 -1.42 -17.29 27.10
CA THR A 129 -2.09 -18.16 28.08
C THR A 129 -3.03 -19.13 27.38
N SER A 130 -3.53 -20.13 28.11
CA SER A 130 -4.55 -21.04 27.57
C SER A 130 -5.71 -20.25 26.96
N PRO A 131 -6.15 -20.59 25.74
CA PRO A 131 -7.28 -19.93 25.09
C PRO A 131 -8.62 -20.32 25.70
N GLU A 132 -8.71 -21.51 26.32
CA GLU A 132 -9.91 -22.00 26.99
C GLU A 132 -10.09 -21.29 28.34
N GLY A 133 -11.31 -20.82 28.61
CA GLY A 133 -11.64 -20.15 29.87
C GLY A 133 -11.02 -18.75 30.02
N MET A 134 -10.41 -18.21 28.94
CA MET A 134 -9.89 -16.85 28.92
C MET A 134 -11.03 -15.84 29.13
N GLU A 135 -10.80 -14.84 30.00
CA GLU A 135 -11.80 -13.81 30.27
C GLU A 135 -12.12 -13.00 29.00
N GLN A 136 -13.38 -12.56 28.87
CA GLN A 136 -13.84 -11.79 27.70
C GLN A 136 -12.96 -10.55 27.42
N ALA A 137 -12.51 -9.84 28.46
CA ALA A 137 -11.66 -8.66 28.32
C ALA A 137 -10.26 -8.99 27.75
N GLN A 138 -9.70 -10.14 28.13
CA GLN A 138 -8.42 -10.62 27.62
C GLN A 138 -8.55 -11.03 26.14
N ARG A 139 -9.62 -11.77 25.80
CA ARG A 139 -9.94 -12.11 24.40
C ARG A 139 -10.11 -10.87 23.53
N TRP A 140 -10.85 -9.88 24.05
CA TRP A 140 -11.05 -8.60 23.37
C TRP A 140 -9.72 -7.91 23.08
N THR A 141 -8.89 -7.73 24.12
CA THR A 141 -7.57 -7.07 24.00
C THR A 141 -6.67 -7.80 23.01
N HIS A 142 -6.66 -9.14 23.06
CA HIS A 142 -5.86 -9.96 22.16
C HIS A 142 -6.26 -9.77 20.69
N LEU A 143 -7.56 -9.87 20.38
CA LEU A 143 -8.07 -9.73 19.01
C LEU A 143 -8.04 -8.27 18.51
N GLU A 144 -8.29 -7.31 19.39
CA GLU A 144 -8.17 -5.88 19.06
C GLU A 144 -6.73 -5.57 18.65
N GLY A 145 -5.76 -6.13 19.37
CA GLY A 145 -4.34 -6.05 19.04
C GLY A 145 -3.96 -6.57 17.64
N LEU A 146 -4.82 -7.34 16.96
CA LEU A 146 -4.60 -7.80 15.58
C LEU A 146 -5.07 -6.80 14.52
N VAL A 147 -5.96 -5.86 14.85
CA VAL A 147 -6.51 -4.85 13.91
C VAL A 147 -6.23 -3.41 14.31
N LYS A 148 -5.92 -3.19 15.58
CA LYS A 148 -5.80 -1.86 16.17
C LYS A 148 -4.62 -1.83 17.14
N ASN A 149 -3.76 -0.85 16.96
CA ASN A 149 -2.64 -0.53 17.84
C ASN A 149 -2.30 0.96 17.61
N PRO A 150 -1.88 1.73 18.63
CA PRO A 150 -1.42 3.11 18.47
C PRO A 150 -0.54 3.40 17.25
N LEU A 151 0.40 2.52 16.88
CA LEU A 151 1.21 2.72 15.66
C LEU A 151 0.34 2.65 14.40
N ARG A 152 -0.51 1.63 14.31
CA ARG A 152 -1.39 1.43 13.15
C ARG A 152 -2.45 2.50 13.03
N GLU A 153 -3.01 2.98 14.13
CA GLU A 153 -3.96 4.10 14.10
C GLU A 153 -3.27 5.35 13.52
N ARG A 154 -2.04 5.68 14.00
CA ARG A 154 -1.24 6.77 13.40
C ARG A 154 -0.92 6.55 11.92
N LEU A 155 -0.59 5.32 11.52
CA LEU A 155 -0.35 4.98 10.12
C LEU A 155 -1.58 5.24 9.26
N ILE A 156 -2.76 4.81 9.73
CA ILE A 156 -4.03 4.97 9.00
C ILE A 156 -4.35 6.46 8.86
N ASP A 157 -4.25 7.22 9.94
CA ASP A 157 -4.53 8.65 9.94
C ASP A 157 -3.61 9.39 8.95
N GLN A 158 -2.31 9.09 8.96
CA GLN A 158 -1.37 9.65 7.98
C GLN A 158 -1.70 9.23 6.55
N LEU A 159 -2.05 7.97 6.32
CA LEU A 159 -2.37 7.45 4.98
C LEU A 159 -3.63 8.07 4.37
N MET A 160 -4.56 8.60 5.19
CA MET A 160 -5.74 9.30 4.68
C MET A 160 -5.36 10.59 3.94
N GLU A 161 -4.41 11.34 4.49
CA GLU A 161 -4.09 12.69 4.03
C GLU A 161 -2.81 12.72 3.18
N ALA A 162 -1.78 11.99 3.61
CA ALA A 162 -0.47 11.95 2.98
C ALA A 162 -0.49 11.31 1.60
N TYR A 163 0.43 11.76 0.75
CA TYR A 163 0.72 11.16 -0.54
C TYR A 163 1.02 9.66 -0.42
N ALA A 164 1.88 9.31 0.55
CA ALA A 164 2.24 7.94 0.91
C ALA A 164 2.83 7.93 2.33
N VAL A 165 3.04 6.73 2.88
CA VAL A 165 3.86 6.53 4.08
C VAL A 165 5.01 5.59 3.75
N ILE A 166 6.24 6.02 4.04
CA ILE A 166 7.42 5.14 4.05
C ILE A 166 7.53 4.54 5.45
N LEU A 167 7.15 3.28 5.57
CA LEU A 167 7.30 2.50 6.80
C LEU A 167 8.69 1.87 6.84
N LEU A 168 9.45 2.18 7.88
CA LEU A 168 10.77 1.64 8.14
C LEU A 168 10.71 0.73 9.38
N VAL A 169 11.41 -0.39 9.33
CA VAL A 169 11.60 -1.30 10.45
C VAL A 169 13.08 -1.35 10.76
N GLU A 170 13.47 -1.04 12.00
CA GLU A 170 14.87 -1.01 12.40
C GLU A 170 15.52 -2.41 12.39
N GLY A 171 16.74 -2.46 11.85
CA GLY A 171 17.68 -3.54 12.11
C GLY A 171 18.38 -3.37 13.46
N LYS A 172 19.39 -4.22 13.74
CA LYS A 172 20.17 -4.13 14.99
C LYS A 172 21.23 -3.02 14.98
N GLN A 173 21.67 -2.61 13.80
CA GLN A 173 22.78 -1.67 13.65
C GLN A 173 22.29 -0.22 13.54
N ALA A 174 22.68 0.63 14.50
CA ALA A 174 22.22 2.01 14.57
C ALA A 174 22.67 2.87 13.37
N GLU A 175 23.89 2.68 12.88
CA GLU A 175 24.41 3.40 11.70
C GLU A 175 23.58 3.10 10.45
N GLU A 176 23.21 1.84 10.29
CA GLU A 176 22.43 1.36 9.15
C GLU A 176 20.97 1.85 9.23
N ASN A 177 20.38 1.87 10.43
CA ASN A 177 19.07 2.48 10.67
C ASN A 177 19.09 4.00 10.34
N GLN A 178 20.16 4.71 10.71
CA GLN A 178 20.30 6.13 10.40
C GLN A 178 20.46 6.37 8.89
N ARG A 179 21.24 5.53 8.20
CA ARG A 179 21.40 5.57 6.73
C ARG A 179 20.05 5.44 6.03
N VAL A 180 19.25 4.46 6.45
CA VAL A 180 17.92 4.19 5.89
C VAL A 180 16.93 5.32 6.19
N ALA A 181 16.91 5.85 7.42
CA ALA A 181 16.09 7.00 7.78
C ALA A 181 16.41 8.23 6.91
N GLN A 182 17.69 8.51 6.67
CA GLN A 182 18.12 9.60 5.78
C GLN A 182 17.77 9.35 4.30
N ALA A 183 17.82 8.10 3.84
CA ALA A 183 17.41 7.74 2.49
C ALA A 183 15.89 7.98 2.30
N ALA A 184 15.07 7.56 3.27
CA ALA A 184 13.63 7.77 3.26
C ALA A 184 13.26 9.25 3.33
N GLN A 185 13.91 10.03 4.20
CA GLN A 185 13.65 11.48 4.30
C GLN A 185 14.00 12.21 3.00
N ARG A 186 15.14 11.86 2.37
CA ARG A 186 15.50 12.41 1.05
C ARG A 186 14.50 12.04 -0.04
N ALA A 187 13.95 10.84 0.00
CA ALA A 187 12.92 10.42 -0.94
C ALA A 187 11.60 11.18 -0.74
N ALA A 188 11.19 11.37 0.52
CA ALA A 188 10.00 12.15 0.87
C ALA A 188 10.12 13.61 0.41
N SER A 189 11.24 14.28 0.71
CA SER A 189 11.47 15.68 0.29
C SER A 189 11.54 15.85 -1.23
N PHE A 190 12.13 14.88 -1.94
CA PHE A 190 12.13 14.92 -3.41
C PHE A 190 10.71 14.87 -4.00
N ILE A 191 9.84 14.04 -3.45
CA ILE A 191 8.45 13.95 -3.91
C ILE A 191 7.68 15.21 -3.53
N GLU A 192 7.91 15.78 -2.35
CA GLU A 192 7.34 17.06 -1.93
C GLU A 192 7.62 18.19 -2.94
N GLU A 193 8.84 18.25 -3.48
CA GLU A 193 9.22 19.20 -4.53
C GLU A 193 8.47 18.97 -5.85
N LEU A 194 8.13 17.71 -6.18
CA LEU A 194 7.42 17.34 -7.42
C LEU A 194 5.89 17.46 -7.31
N MET A 195 5.34 17.45 -6.10
CA MET A 195 3.88 17.45 -5.87
C MET A 195 3.12 18.61 -6.55
N PRO A 196 3.64 19.86 -6.61
CA PRO A 196 2.97 20.95 -7.32
C PRO A 196 2.75 20.71 -8.81
N ASP A 197 3.61 19.89 -9.43
CA ASP A 197 3.57 19.56 -10.86
C ASP A 197 2.80 18.26 -11.15
N MET A 198 2.32 17.56 -10.12
CA MET A 198 1.59 16.31 -10.30
C MET A 198 0.17 16.55 -10.84
N PRO A 199 -0.35 15.65 -11.69
CA PRO A 199 -1.67 15.80 -12.32
C PRO A 199 -2.82 15.94 -11.31
N LYS A 200 -2.70 15.27 -10.15
CA LYS A 200 -3.67 15.32 -9.06
C LYS A 200 -2.98 15.85 -7.79
N PRO A 201 -3.39 17.03 -7.28
CA PRO A 201 -2.74 17.62 -6.10
C PRO A 201 -3.06 16.80 -4.86
N VAL A 202 -2.01 16.54 -4.08
CA VAL A 202 -2.10 16.08 -2.68
C VAL A 202 -1.39 17.15 -1.87
N ASP A 203 -1.95 17.56 -0.73
CA ASP A 203 -1.40 18.68 0.05
C ASP A 203 -0.35 18.21 1.07
N VAL A 204 -0.37 16.94 1.44
CA VAL A 204 0.50 16.37 2.48
C VAL A 204 1.57 15.47 1.85
N PRO A 205 2.87 15.77 2.03
CA PRO A 205 3.96 14.99 1.44
C PRO A 205 4.08 13.60 2.06
N PRO A 206 4.90 12.71 1.46
CA PRO A 206 5.15 11.40 2.03
C PRO A 206 5.64 11.50 3.48
N GLN A 207 5.06 10.71 4.37
CA GLN A 207 5.47 10.66 5.77
C GLN A 207 6.43 9.48 6.00
N VAL A 208 7.39 9.64 6.91
CA VAL A 208 8.29 8.55 7.31
C VAL A 208 7.90 8.09 8.71
N ILE A 209 7.57 6.82 8.86
CA ILE A 209 7.30 6.19 10.16
C ILE A 209 8.35 5.11 10.40
N MET A 210 8.99 5.15 11.56
CA MET A 210 9.92 4.14 12.02
C MET A 210 9.27 3.23 13.07
N ILE A 211 9.44 1.92 12.92
CA ILE A 211 9.19 0.92 13.96
C ILE A 211 10.52 0.62 14.65
N PRO A 212 10.69 1.04 15.92
CA PRO A 212 11.90 0.75 16.67
C PRO A 212 12.12 -0.76 16.82
N HIS A 213 13.38 -1.18 16.90
CA HIS A 213 13.72 -2.61 16.99
C HIS A 213 13.01 -3.32 18.15
N GLN A 214 12.89 -2.64 19.29
CA GLN A 214 12.20 -3.12 20.50
C GLN A 214 10.69 -3.32 20.33
N ASP A 215 10.06 -2.67 19.34
CA ASP A 215 8.61 -2.72 19.12
C ASP A 215 8.21 -3.70 18.01
N ILE A 216 9.17 -4.33 17.32
CA ILE A 216 8.91 -5.33 16.27
C ILE A 216 8.00 -6.46 16.77
N GLY A 217 8.22 -6.92 18.00
CA GLY A 217 7.39 -7.98 18.62
C GLY A 217 5.92 -7.58 18.78
N LYS A 218 5.62 -6.29 18.96
CA LYS A 218 4.26 -5.76 19.10
C LYS A 218 3.57 -5.58 17.74
N GLU A 219 4.36 -5.42 16.68
CA GLU A 219 3.90 -5.15 15.32
C GLU A 219 4.11 -6.33 14.36
N ARG A 220 4.26 -7.55 14.90
CA ARG A 220 4.46 -8.78 14.11
C ARG A 220 3.44 -8.92 12.98
N ALA A 221 2.15 -8.72 13.28
CA ALA A 221 1.08 -8.83 12.29
C ALA A 221 1.19 -7.77 11.18
N LEU A 222 1.56 -6.53 11.51
CA LEU A 222 1.79 -5.46 10.54
C LEU A 222 2.98 -5.80 9.64
N ILE A 223 4.14 -6.11 10.22
CA ILE A 223 5.37 -6.40 9.47
C ILE A 223 5.17 -7.62 8.56
N TRP A 224 4.63 -8.71 9.12
CA TRP A 224 4.29 -9.93 8.38
C TRP A 224 3.34 -9.64 7.21
N SER A 225 2.28 -8.87 7.43
CA SER A 225 1.28 -8.59 6.39
C SER A 225 1.83 -7.87 5.17
N LEU A 226 2.92 -7.12 5.36
CA LEU A 226 3.61 -6.38 4.32
C LEU A 226 4.68 -7.23 3.61
N GLY A 227 4.82 -8.51 3.96
CA GLY A 227 5.84 -9.40 3.40
C GLY A 227 7.25 -9.07 3.89
N MET A 228 7.37 -8.36 5.01
CA MET A 228 8.64 -8.12 5.69
C MET A 228 8.87 -9.20 6.75
N ASP A 229 10.14 -9.42 7.07
CA ASP A 229 10.57 -10.42 8.05
C ASP A 229 10.55 -9.84 9.47
N TRP A 230 9.71 -10.39 10.34
CA TRP A 230 9.65 -10.00 11.74
C TRP A 230 10.60 -10.81 12.64
N GLN A 231 11.18 -11.90 12.14
CA GLN A 231 12.10 -12.79 12.86
C GLN A 231 13.57 -12.46 12.60
N ALA A 232 13.94 -12.17 11.34
CA ALA A 232 15.32 -11.86 10.96
C ALA A 232 15.57 -10.35 10.86
N THR A 233 15.60 -9.70 12.02
CA THR A 233 15.70 -8.24 12.19
C THR A 233 17.15 -7.72 12.25
N GLU A 234 18.08 -8.40 11.58
CA GLU A 234 19.48 -7.95 11.52
C GLU A 234 19.61 -6.64 10.74
N GLU A 235 18.99 -6.62 9.55
CA GLU A 235 19.02 -5.49 8.62
C GLU A 235 17.70 -4.72 8.67
N PRO A 236 17.72 -3.39 8.47
CA PRO A 236 16.50 -2.62 8.36
C PRO A 236 15.69 -3.04 7.13
N GLN A 237 14.38 -2.83 7.22
CA GLN A 237 13.44 -3.10 6.14
C GLN A 237 12.59 -1.85 5.86
N ALA A 238 12.11 -1.72 4.63
CA ALA A 238 11.26 -0.62 4.22
C ALA A 238 10.09 -1.08 3.35
N SER A 239 8.95 -0.43 3.50
CA SER A 239 7.78 -0.58 2.63
C SER A 239 7.11 0.77 2.43
N ILE A 240 6.65 1.02 1.21
CA ILE A 240 5.83 2.21 0.91
C ILE A 240 4.37 1.80 0.96
N LEU A 241 3.56 2.55 1.72
CA LEU A 241 2.13 2.34 1.90
C LEU A 241 1.36 3.51 1.28
N ILE A 242 0.23 3.19 0.63
CA ILE A 242 -0.67 4.16 0.03
C ILE A 242 -2.14 3.80 0.31
N GLY A 243 -3.01 4.81 0.29
CA GLY A 243 -4.44 4.66 0.44
C GLY A 243 -4.85 3.90 1.70
N ARG A 244 -5.59 2.79 1.55
CA ARG A 244 -6.04 1.98 2.69
C ARG A 244 -4.95 1.00 3.19
N GLY A 245 -3.75 1.53 3.42
CA GLY A 245 -2.60 0.77 3.92
C GLY A 245 -2.08 -0.30 2.96
N ARG A 246 -2.23 -0.07 1.65
CA ARG A 246 -1.75 -0.99 0.61
C ARG A 246 -0.27 -0.76 0.35
N ARG A 247 0.51 -1.83 0.30
CA ARG A 247 1.92 -1.79 -0.08
C ARG A 247 2.09 -1.50 -1.57
N LEU A 248 2.93 -0.52 -1.88
CA LEU A 248 3.34 -0.16 -3.23
C LEU A 248 4.69 -0.83 -3.54
N GLY A 249 4.73 -1.68 -4.55
CA GLY A 249 5.94 -2.40 -4.97
C GLY A 249 6.43 -3.46 -3.96
N PRO A 250 7.67 -3.99 -4.11
CA PRO A 250 8.29 -4.94 -3.18
C PRO A 250 8.72 -4.29 -1.85
N ALA A 251 8.88 -5.10 -0.79
CA ALA A 251 9.53 -4.64 0.44
C ALA A 251 11.05 -4.65 0.22
N LEU A 252 11.74 -3.63 0.72
CA LEU A 252 13.18 -3.48 0.59
C LEU A 252 13.88 -3.88 1.89
N LYS A 253 15.12 -4.36 1.79
CA LYS A 253 15.93 -4.80 2.94
C LYS A 253 17.38 -4.34 2.78
N GLY A 254 17.99 -3.89 3.88
CA GLY A 254 19.41 -3.52 3.96
C GLY A 254 19.83 -2.54 2.85
N ASP A 255 20.86 -2.90 2.11
CA ASP A 255 21.48 -2.07 1.05
C ASP A 255 20.52 -1.68 -0.07
N ALA A 256 19.47 -2.47 -0.33
CA ALA A 256 18.47 -2.14 -1.35
C ALA A 256 17.65 -0.88 -0.98
N ILE A 257 17.65 -0.48 0.30
CA ILE A 257 16.95 0.72 0.76
C ILE A 257 17.81 1.95 0.44
N THR A 258 17.66 2.46 -0.79
CA THR A 258 18.34 3.67 -1.27
C THR A 258 17.32 4.79 -1.50
N SER A 259 17.78 6.05 -1.48
CA SER A 259 16.89 7.19 -1.77
C SER A 259 16.34 7.10 -3.19
N VAL A 260 17.15 6.68 -4.16
CA VAL A 260 16.75 6.55 -5.57
C VAL A 260 15.66 5.51 -5.71
N GLN A 261 15.84 4.31 -5.14
CA GLN A 261 14.84 3.25 -5.21
C GLN A 261 13.51 3.67 -4.57
N LEU A 262 13.55 4.36 -3.41
CA LEU A 262 12.35 4.87 -2.75
C LEU A 262 11.67 5.99 -3.55
N GLN A 263 12.44 6.88 -4.19
CA GLN A 263 11.92 7.95 -5.05
C GLN A 263 11.19 7.36 -6.26
N GLU A 264 11.80 6.40 -6.93
CA GLU A 264 11.22 5.71 -8.09
C GLU A 264 9.90 5.03 -7.72
N MET A 265 9.87 4.29 -6.60
CA MET A 265 8.66 3.64 -6.11
C MET A 265 7.59 4.64 -5.72
N LEU A 266 7.94 5.73 -5.03
CA LEU A 266 6.98 6.77 -4.64
C LEU A 266 6.38 7.49 -5.84
N ALA A 267 7.17 7.78 -6.88
CA ALA A 267 6.70 8.47 -8.07
C ALA A 267 5.52 7.74 -8.74
N VAL A 268 5.47 6.41 -8.63
CA VAL A 268 4.35 5.60 -9.14
C VAL A 268 3.02 5.95 -8.46
N ALA A 269 3.02 6.33 -7.18
CA ALA A 269 1.78 6.59 -6.43
C ALA A 269 0.94 7.75 -7.02
N GLY A 270 1.61 8.74 -7.61
CA GLY A 270 0.99 9.91 -8.22
C GLY A 270 0.67 9.75 -9.71
N GLN A 271 1.05 8.63 -10.32
CA GLN A 271 0.76 8.37 -11.73
C GLN A 271 -0.71 8.02 -11.96
N ASP A 272 -1.16 8.33 -13.17
CA ASP A 272 -2.47 7.98 -13.70
C ASP A 272 -2.62 6.46 -13.81
N CYS A 273 -3.69 5.89 -13.24
CA CYS A 273 -3.86 4.43 -13.21
C CYS A 273 -4.27 3.79 -14.56
N GLU A 274 -4.68 4.59 -15.54
CA GLU A 274 -5.17 4.10 -16.83
C GLU A 274 -4.07 3.99 -17.90
N CYS A 275 -3.03 4.83 -17.82
CA CYS A 275 -2.00 4.99 -18.86
C CYS A 275 -0.70 4.28 -18.48
N ASP A 276 -0.18 3.44 -19.39
CA ASP A 276 1.20 2.87 -19.47
C ASP A 276 1.93 2.40 -18.20
N LEU A 277 1.23 2.22 -17.08
CA LEU A 277 1.75 1.67 -15.85
C LEU A 277 1.53 0.15 -15.77
N ASP A 278 2.52 -0.58 -15.25
CA ASP A 278 2.30 -1.95 -14.82
C ASP A 278 1.32 -1.98 -13.64
N ARG A 279 0.10 -2.42 -13.93
CA ARG A 279 -1.02 -2.46 -12.98
C ARG A 279 -0.81 -3.44 -11.82
N SER A 280 0.22 -4.28 -11.87
CA SER A 280 0.65 -5.12 -10.74
C SER A 280 1.04 -4.28 -9.51
N TRP A 281 1.54 -3.06 -9.72
CA TRP A 281 1.91 -2.13 -8.64
C TRP A 281 0.70 -1.65 -7.81
N MET A 282 -0.51 -1.77 -8.35
CA MET A 282 -1.76 -1.45 -7.65
C MET A 282 -2.32 -2.64 -6.84
N GLN A 283 -1.71 -3.83 -6.92
CA GLN A 283 -2.25 -5.08 -6.37
C GLN A 283 -1.51 -5.59 -5.11
N GLY A 284 -0.78 -4.72 -4.41
CA GLY A 284 -0.03 -5.11 -3.21
C GLY A 284 -0.89 -5.52 -2.00
N PRO A 285 -0.31 -6.23 -1.01
CA PRO A 285 -0.98 -6.58 0.23
C PRO A 285 -1.36 -5.32 1.03
N ARG A 286 -2.40 -5.42 1.84
CA ARG A 286 -2.81 -4.36 2.76
C ARG A 286 -2.35 -4.68 4.18
N MET A 287 -2.19 -3.70 5.05
CA MET A 287 -2.03 -3.99 6.48
C MET A 287 -3.36 -4.41 7.13
N PRO A 288 -3.35 -5.26 8.19
CA PRO A 288 -4.52 -5.54 9.01
C PRO A 288 -4.99 -4.27 9.70
N MET A 289 -6.24 -3.89 9.48
CA MET A 289 -6.82 -2.67 10.06
C MET A 289 -8.33 -2.71 10.14
N ALA A 290 -8.87 -1.99 11.13
CA ALA A 290 -10.28 -1.64 11.18
C ALA A 290 -10.60 -0.48 10.22
N TRP A 291 -11.72 -0.57 9.52
CA TRP A 291 -12.21 0.40 8.54
C TRP A 291 -13.70 0.67 8.74
N GLY A 292 -14.02 1.16 9.93
CA GLY A 292 -15.37 1.51 10.32
C GLY A 292 -15.95 2.71 9.53
N PRO A 293 -17.23 3.02 9.77
CA PRO A 293 -17.97 4.04 9.02
C PRO A 293 -17.35 5.45 9.10
N GLU A 294 -16.70 5.80 10.22
CA GLU A 294 -16.01 7.09 10.37
C GLU A 294 -14.89 7.27 9.34
N ARG A 295 -14.06 6.23 9.15
CA ARG A 295 -12.95 6.25 8.17
C ARG A 295 -13.46 6.21 6.74
N GLN A 296 -14.52 5.45 6.48
CA GLN A 296 -15.20 5.45 5.18
C GLN A 296 -15.69 6.86 4.82
N GLN A 297 -16.36 7.53 5.76
CA GLN A 297 -16.87 8.87 5.57
C GLN A 297 -15.74 9.91 5.39
N ALA A 298 -14.66 9.78 6.16
CA ALA A 298 -13.48 10.64 6.02
C ALA A 298 -12.81 10.44 4.64
N SER A 299 -12.66 9.20 4.18
CA SER A 299 -12.09 8.89 2.86
C SER A 299 -12.90 9.50 1.72
N TYR A 300 -14.24 9.47 1.81
CA TYR A 300 -15.12 10.12 0.84
C TYR A 300 -14.89 11.63 0.76
N GLN A 301 -14.76 12.29 1.91
CA GLN A 301 -14.54 13.74 1.99
C GLN A 301 -13.19 14.13 1.37
N TRP A 302 -12.14 13.36 1.61
CA TRP A 302 -10.80 13.61 1.08
C TRP A 302 -10.67 13.28 -0.40
N LEU A 303 -11.26 12.18 -0.87
CA LEU A 303 -11.10 11.71 -2.25
C LEU A 303 -12.03 12.40 -3.25
N GLY A 304 -13.15 12.94 -2.78
CA GLY A 304 -14.22 13.48 -3.64
C GLY A 304 -15.02 12.41 -4.38
N PHE A 305 -14.81 11.13 -4.07
CA PHE A 305 -15.59 9.99 -4.52
C PHE A 305 -15.67 8.94 -3.42
N ASP A 306 -16.67 8.05 -3.51
CA ASP A 306 -16.84 6.97 -2.54
C ASP A 306 -16.07 5.72 -2.98
N PRO A 307 -14.98 5.33 -2.27
CA PRO A 307 -14.20 4.14 -2.60
C PRO A 307 -14.97 2.83 -2.37
N GLU A 308 -16.05 2.86 -1.59
CA GLU A 308 -16.88 1.68 -1.31
C GLU A 308 -18.01 1.50 -2.33
N ASN A 309 -18.29 2.52 -3.16
CA ASN A 309 -19.35 2.51 -4.15
C ASN A 309 -19.14 1.38 -5.19
N PRO A 310 -20.14 0.50 -5.40
CA PRO A 310 -20.04 -0.61 -6.36
C PRO A 310 -19.67 -0.18 -7.79
N LEU A 311 -20.12 1.00 -8.24
CA LEU A 311 -19.80 1.53 -9.56
C LEU A 311 -18.32 1.94 -9.66
N VAL A 312 -17.78 2.55 -8.59
CA VAL A 312 -16.35 2.91 -8.50
C VAL A 312 -15.49 1.65 -8.46
N LYS A 313 -15.86 0.67 -7.64
CA LYS A 313 -15.20 -0.64 -7.58
C LYS A 313 -15.21 -1.35 -8.93
N ALA A 314 -16.33 -1.34 -9.64
CA ALA A 314 -16.44 -1.95 -10.97
C ALA A 314 -15.58 -1.22 -12.02
N GLU A 315 -15.56 0.12 -11.99
CA GLU A 315 -14.72 0.93 -12.87
C GLU A 315 -13.24 0.64 -12.64
N ILE A 316 -12.77 0.65 -11.39
CA ILE A 316 -11.38 0.37 -11.04
C ILE A 316 -11.02 -1.10 -11.30
N SER A 317 -11.92 -2.04 -11.02
CA SER A 317 -11.72 -3.45 -11.39
C SER A 317 -11.50 -3.61 -12.90
N ARG A 318 -12.24 -2.84 -13.72
CA ARG A 318 -12.07 -2.81 -15.18
C ARG A 318 -10.73 -2.18 -15.59
N ILE A 319 -10.19 -1.25 -14.81
CA ILE A 319 -8.85 -0.70 -15.04
C ILE A 319 -7.80 -1.78 -14.77
N LEU A 320 -7.89 -2.47 -13.64
CA LEU A 320 -6.94 -3.53 -13.27
C LEU A 320 -6.99 -4.77 -14.18
N SER A 321 -8.18 -5.18 -14.62
CA SER A 321 -8.35 -6.39 -15.45
C SER A 321 -7.75 -6.27 -16.86
N ARG A 322 -7.42 -5.06 -17.30
CA ARG A 322 -6.72 -4.82 -18.58
C ARG A 322 -5.28 -5.35 -18.60
N GLY A 323 -4.76 -5.85 -17.47
CA GLY A 323 -3.49 -6.57 -17.38
C GLY A 323 -2.26 -5.68 -17.60
N ARG A 324 -1.10 -6.29 -17.82
CA ARG A 324 0.12 -5.61 -18.31
C ARG A 324 -0.15 -5.12 -19.73
N ASN A 325 0.17 -3.86 -20.05
CA ASN A 325 0.10 -3.41 -21.44
C ASN A 325 1.12 -4.23 -22.27
N ALA A 326 0.67 -4.86 -23.37
CA ALA A 326 1.58 -5.54 -24.28
C ALA A 326 2.40 -4.49 -25.05
N ILE A 327 3.71 -4.45 -24.82
CA ILE A 327 4.63 -3.57 -25.56
C ILE A 327 4.85 -4.17 -26.96
N ARG A 328 4.73 -3.35 -28.02
CA ARG A 328 5.08 -3.75 -29.40
C ARG A 328 6.58 -3.58 -29.60
N VAL A 329 7.33 -4.65 -29.90
CA VAL A 329 8.81 -4.56 -30.04
C VAL A 329 9.32 -5.02 -31.41
N GLY A 330 10.25 -4.24 -31.97
CA GLY A 330 11.10 -4.58 -33.11
C GLY A 330 12.54 -4.92 -32.65
N SER A 331 13.20 -5.78 -33.43
CA SER A 331 14.39 -6.59 -33.11
C SER A 331 15.77 -5.92 -33.32
N ASP A 332 16.67 -5.95 -32.32
CA ASP A 332 18.09 -6.39 -32.42
C ASP A 332 18.76 -6.47 -31.01
N PRO A 333 19.73 -7.38 -30.73
CA PRO A 333 20.22 -7.69 -29.38
C PRO A 333 21.69 -7.30 -29.14
N HIS A 334 21.96 -6.40 -28.18
CA HIS A 334 23.18 -6.31 -27.34
C HIS A 334 23.22 -4.94 -26.61
N ASP A 335 22.71 -4.83 -25.37
CA ASP A 335 23.35 -4.07 -24.26
C ASP A 335 22.52 -4.07 -22.94
N THR A 336 23.25 -3.94 -21.81
CA THR A 336 22.84 -3.53 -20.43
C THR A 336 21.47 -3.91 -19.82
N GLN A 337 21.48 -4.94 -18.98
CA GLN A 337 20.31 -5.64 -18.43
C GLN A 337 19.77 -5.00 -17.12
N GLY A 338 18.65 -4.30 -17.18
CA GLY A 338 17.84 -3.96 -15.99
C GLY A 338 16.85 -2.81 -16.20
N LEU A 339 17.26 -1.75 -16.90
CA LEU A 339 16.42 -0.57 -17.18
C LEU A 339 15.84 -0.59 -18.60
N ASP A 340 16.56 -1.16 -19.57
CA ASP A 340 16.07 -1.31 -20.95
C ASP A 340 14.87 -2.27 -21.04
N MET A 341 14.68 -3.15 -20.07
CA MET A 341 13.52 -4.05 -20.01
C MET A 341 12.21 -3.28 -19.69
N LEU A 342 12.30 -2.17 -18.94
CA LEU A 342 11.17 -1.27 -18.65
C LEU A 342 10.91 -0.27 -19.77
N LEU A 343 11.93 0.03 -20.60
CA LEU A 343 11.85 0.98 -21.72
C LEU A 343 11.61 0.34 -23.09
N LEU A 344 11.93 -0.95 -23.30
CA LEU A 344 11.90 -1.60 -24.63
C LEU A 344 11.17 -2.97 -24.72
N GLY A 345 10.66 -3.53 -23.63
CA GLY A 345 9.51 -4.48 -23.68
C GLY A 345 9.65 -5.84 -24.36
N TYR A 346 10.83 -6.46 -24.49
CA TYR A 346 10.94 -7.88 -24.90
C TYR A 346 10.94 -8.82 -23.67
N SER A 347 10.09 -9.85 -23.66
CA SER A 347 10.24 -11.04 -22.80
C SER A 347 9.87 -12.30 -23.58
N GLU A 348 10.77 -13.28 -23.70
CA GLU A 348 10.46 -14.61 -24.24
C GLU A 348 9.89 -15.52 -23.14
N GLU A 349 8.82 -16.24 -23.46
CA GLU A 349 8.23 -17.28 -22.61
C GLU A 349 8.67 -18.64 -23.16
N VAL A 350 9.51 -19.36 -22.42
CA VAL A 350 9.88 -20.74 -22.79
C VAL A 350 8.69 -21.64 -22.44
N ILE A 351 7.85 -21.93 -23.44
CA ILE A 351 6.84 -22.98 -23.34
C ILE A 351 7.56 -24.32 -23.47
N GLY A 352 7.74 -25.00 -22.34
CA GLY A 352 8.21 -26.39 -22.32
C GLY A 352 7.16 -27.32 -22.93
N LEU A 353 7.20 -27.52 -24.24
CA LEU A 353 6.51 -28.62 -24.89
C LEU A 353 7.37 -29.87 -24.68
N GLU A 354 7.02 -30.69 -23.69
CA GLU A 354 7.60 -32.03 -23.56
C GLU A 354 7.27 -32.85 -24.81
N PRO A 355 8.27 -33.32 -25.58
CA PRO A 355 8.02 -34.25 -26.65
C PRO A 355 7.64 -35.59 -26.03
N THR A 356 6.41 -36.03 -26.26
CA THR A 356 6.00 -37.41 -26.05
C THR A 356 6.80 -38.28 -27.02
N ALA A 357 7.85 -38.92 -26.52
CA ALA A 357 8.57 -39.97 -27.22
C ALA A 357 8.50 -41.26 -26.40
N SER A 358 7.47 -42.04 -26.72
CA SER A 358 7.51 -43.50 -26.60
C SER A 358 8.82 -44.01 -27.21
N ASN A 359 9.63 -44.72 -26.43
CA ASN A 359 10.28 -45.95 -26.89
C ASN A 359 10.86 -46.72 -25.72
N VAL A 360 10.34 -47.94 -25.60
CA VAL A 360 10.71 -48.99 -24.67
C VAL A 360 11.88 -49.78 -25.27
N SER A 361 12.83 -50.11 -24.39
CA SER A 361 13.75 -51.25 -24.45
C SER A 361 14.74 -51.34 -25.61
N GLU A 362 16.03 -51.27 -25.26
CA GLU A 362 16.91 -52.44 -25.39
C GLU A 362 18.16 -52.24 -24.51
N GLY A 363 18.50 -53.29 -23.77
CA GLY A 363 19.60 -53.30 -22.81
C GLY A 363 20.74 -54.23 -23.22
N SER A 364 21.74 -54.22 -22.34
CA SER A 364 22.70 -55.28 -22.05
C SER A 364 24.08 -55.25 -22.74
N ALA A 365 25.05 -54.92 -21.88
CA ALA A 365 26.29 -55.65 -21.59
C ALA A 365 27.39 -55.79 -22.67
N SER A 366 28.58 -55.29 -22.32
CA SER A 366 29.79 -56.13 -22.36
C SER A 366 30.79 -55.72 -21.27
N GLN A 367 31.29 -56.75 -20.60
CA GLN A 367 32.44 -56.82 -19.70
C GLN A 367 33.70 -56.32 -20.45
N GLY A 368 34.76 -55.77 -19.87
CA GLY A 368 35.32 -55.83 -18.53
C GLY A 368 36.82 -56.04 -18.71
N GLU A 369 37.68 -55.28 -18.02
CA GLU A 369 39.04 -55.74 -17.73
C GLU A 369 39.66 -54.96 -16.57
N ALA A 370 40.20 -55.74 -15.64
CA ALA A 370 40.68 -55.35 -14.34
C ALA A 370 42.10 -54.76 -14.38
N ARG A 371 42.46 -53.99 -13.35
CA ARG A 371 43.77 -54.13 -12.67
C ARG A 371 43.69 -53.69 -11.21
N ILE A 372 44.18 -54.60 -10.38
CA ILE A 372 44.23 -54.60 -8.92
C ILE A 372 45.56 -53.97 -8.44
N SER A 373 45.51 -53.15 -7.39
CA SER A 373 46.47 -53.06 -6.26
C SER A 373 46.35 -51.67 -5.62
N ALA A 374 46.42 -51.45 -4.31
CA ALA A 374 46.61 -52.32 -3.16
C ALA A 374 46.18 -51.53 -1.90
N ALA A 375 45.74 -52.24 -0.88
CA ALA A 375 45.34 -51.73 0.41
C ALA A 375 46.52 -51.21 1.25
N LYS A 376 46.24 -50.30 2.20
CA LYS A 376 46.71 -50.45 3.59
C LYS A 376 45.81 -49.71 4.59
N GLU A 377 45.52 -50.43 5.66
CA GLU A 377 44.62 -50.19 6.78
C GLU A 377 44.96 -49.03 7.73
N VAL A 378 43.89 -48.40 8.21
CA VAL A 378 43.46 -48.05 9.60
C VAL A 378 44.25 -48.77 10.73
N PRO A 379 44.50 -48.18 11.94
CA PRO A 379 43.52 -48.36 13.05
C PRO A 379 43.43 -47.26 14.15
N ASP A 380 42.24 -47.25 14.76
CA ASP A 380 41.88 -47.12 16.19
C ASP A 380 42.16 -45.87 17.05
N GLN A 381 41.06 -45.15 17.38
CA GLN A 381 40.32 -45.03 18.67
C GLN A 381 41.08 -45.24 20.03
N PRO A 382 40.52 -44.97 21.25
CA PRO A 382 39.27 -44.29 21.68
C PRO A 382 39.37 -43.32 22.92
N ILE A 383 38.31 -42.52 23.13
CA ILE A 383 37.48 -42.24 24.36
C ILE A 383 38.11 -41.98 25.76
N LEU A 384 37.64 -40.90 26.46
CA LEU A 384 37.04 -40.81 27.84
C LEU A 384 37.05 -39.32 28.30
N VAL A 385 35.94 -38.61 28.53
CA VAL A 385 34.97 -38.56 29.67
C VAL A 385 35.55 -38.22 31.06
N GLY A 386 35.02 -37.16 31.68
CA GLY A 386 35.10 -36.75 33.11
C GLY A 386 34.92 -35.23 33.25
N VAL A 387 33.75 -34.67 33.60
CA VAL A 387 33.12 -34.50 34.93
C VAL A 387 34.06 -33.86 35.98
N ASP A 388 33.77 -32.62 36.37
CA ASP A 388 33.59 -32.19 37.78
C ASP A 388 33.31 -30.67 37.89
N SER A 389 32.23 -30.33 38.61
CA SER A 389 32.07 -29.05 39.34
C SER A 389 32.80 -29.18 40.70
N PRO A 390 33.12 -28.09 41.43
CA PRO A 390 32.15 -27.62 42.44
C PRO A 390 32.23 -26.13 42.87
N THR A 391 31.19 -25.73 43.62
CA THR A 391 31.14 -24.80 44.78
C THR A 391 31.00 -23.27 44.60
N SER A 392 29.84 -22.78 45.06
CA SER A 392 29.63 -21.46 45.71
C SER A 392 30.15 -21.45 47.16
N PRO A 393 30.16 -20.28 47.83
CA PRO A 393 29.17 -20.11 48.91
C PRO A 393 28.49 -18.73 48.98
N SER A 394 27.25 -18.80 49.50
CA SER A 394 26.41 -17.85 50.26
C SER A 394 27.14 -16.88 51.20
N ASN A 395 26.57 -15.85 51.85
CA ASN A 395 25.31 -15.10 51.92
C ASN A 395 25.66 -13.93 52.88
N ASP A 396 25.00 -12.79 52.82
CA ASP A 396 24.26 -12.31 54.00
C ASP A 396 23.37 -11.11 53.68
N SER A 397 22.26 -11.15 54.39
CA SER A 397 21.07 -10.33 54.26
C SER A 397 21.13 -9.22 55.31
N ALA A 398 20.42 -8.12 55.07
CA ALA A 398 19.30 -7.70 55.92
C ALA A 398 19.04 -6.19 55.86
N ASP A 399 17.74 -5.91 55.92
CA ASP A 399 17.09 -4.76 56.55
C ASP A 399 17.09 -3.41 55.85
N LEU A 400 16.01 -2.63 55.88
CA LEU A 400 14.57 -2.79 56.11
C LEU A 400 14.10 -1.33 56.16
N GLN A 401 12.84 -1.09 55.79
CA GLN A 401 12.02 0.03 56.26
C GLN A 401 12.36 1.44 55.73
N GLN A 402 11.44 2.38 55.51
CA GLN A 402 9.98 2.49 55.52
C GLN A 402 9.72 4.00 55.31
N ARG A 403 8.46 4.40 55.08
CA ARG A 403 7.88 5.75 55.30
C ARG A 403 7.95 6.70 54.08
N SER A 404 6.90 6.80 53.26
CA SER A 404 5.55 7.40 53.44
C SER A 404 5.50 8.93 53.33
N GLU A 405 4.34 9.40 52.85
CA GLU A 405 3.80 10.78 52.78
C GLU A 405 3.98 11.48 51.42
N ALA A 406 2.95 11.50 50.57
CA ALA A 406 1.75 12.35 50.63
C ALA A 406 2.06 13.83 50.33
N THR A 407 1.57 14.33 49.19
CA THR A 407 1.05 15.71 48.98
C THR A 407 0.41 15.72 47.58
N LYS A 408 -0.92 15.61 47.47
CA LYS A 408 -1.92 16.70 47.46
C LYS A 408 -2.10 17.32 46.06
N ALA A 409 -3.25 17.04 45.45
CA ALA A 409 -3.85 17.85 44.40
C ALA A 409 -4.16 19.26 44.90
N PRO A 410 -4.31 20.22 43.98
CA PRO A 410 -5.43 21.15 44.06
C PRO A 410 -6.20 21.25 42.73
N THR A 411 -7.49 20.91 42.84
CA THR A 411 -8.64 21.80 42.62
C THR A 411 -8.58 22.86 41.50
N GLU A 412 -9.39 22.59 40.46
CA GLU A 412 -10.52 23.42 39.98
C GLU A 412 -10.32 24.94 39.82
N SER A 413 -10.45 25.41 38.57
CA SER A 413 -11.22 26.58 38.12
C SER A 413 -10.55 27.25 36.92
N ALA A 414 -11.22 27.23 35.77
CA ALA A 414 -11.55 28.43 34.99
C ALA A 414 -12.15 27.99 33.65
N ALA A 415 -13.47 28.04 33.57
CA ALA A 415 -14.15 28.27 32.31
C ALA A 415 -13.74 29.66 31.83
N SER A 416 -13.13 29.74 30.66
CA SER A 416 -13.00 30.97 29.89
C SER A 416 -13.20 30.61 28.43
N ASP A 417 -14.27 31.17 27.89
CA ASP A 417 -14.61 31.21 26.48
C ASP A 417 -13.39 31.54 25.61
N LEU A 418 -13.17 30.71 24.59
CA LEU A 418 -12.32 31.04 23.46
C LEU A 418 -13.10 30.65 22.21
N GLU A 419 -13.77 31.65 21.65
CA GLU A 419 -14.31 31.65 20.30
C GLU A 419 -13.22 31.18 19.34
N VAL A 420 -13.41 30.00 18.76
CA VAL A 420 -12.60 29.52 17.64
C VAL A 420 -13.13 30.21 16.38
N GLU A 421 -12.43 31.25 15.93
CA GLU A 421 -12.57 31.76 14.57
C GLU A 421 -12.31 30.62 13.57
N PRO A 422 -13.25 30.32 12.64
CA PRO A 422 -12.93 29.42 11.54
C PRO A 422 -11.99 30.11 10.55
N ALA A 423 -10.87 29.44 10.29
CA ALA A 423 -9.85 29.81 9.33
C ALA A 423 -10.45 30.28 8.00
N ARG A 424 -10.12 31.52 7.62
CA ARG A 424 -10.40 32.11 6.31
C ARG A 424 -9.74 31.27 5.21
N SER A 425 -10.52 30.39 4.58
CA SER A 425 -10.15 29.77 3.31
C SER A 425 -10.18 30.84 2.20
N SER A 426 -9.15 30.80 1.35
CA SER A 426 -8.89 31.76 0.29
C SER A 426 -9.91 31.67 -0.85
N PHE A 427 -11.10 32.26 -0.65
CA PHE A 427 -12.18 32.32 -1.64
C PHE A 427 -12.04 33.56 -2.56
N LYS A 428 -10.85 33.80 -3.15
CA LYS A 428 -10.60 35.00 -3.98
C LYS A 428 -10.58 34.76 -5.50
N ARG A 429 -10.69 33.53 -5.99
CA ARG A 429 -10.60 33.25 -7.45
C ARG A 429 -11.92 33.14 -8.23
N PRO A 430 -13.11 32.81 -7.68
CA PRO A 430 -14.33 32.76 -8.51
C PRO A 430 -15.01 34.14 -8.67
N ILE A 431 -14.76 35.12 -7.79
CA ILE A 431 -15.42 36.43 -7.82
C ILE A 431 -14.82 37.35 -8.90
N GLN A 432 -13.52 37.27 -9.17
CA GLN A 432 -12.87 38.11 -10.20
C GLN A 432 -13.31 37.75 -11.63
N VAL A 433 -13.57 36.47 -11.90
CA VAL A 433 -14.01 36.00 -13.23
C VAL A 433 -15.45 36.46 -13.52
N MET A 434 -16.33 36.43 -12.51
CA MET A 434 -17.73 36.89 -12.66
C MET A 434 -17.82 38.41 -12.84
N ILE A 435 -17.00 39.19 -12.13
CA ILE A 435 -16.96 40.65 -12.31
C ILE A 435 -16.42 41.02 -13.69
N GLY A 436 -15.39 40.31 -14.18
CA GLY A 436 -14.84 40.53 -15.53
C GLY A 436 -15.86 40.27 -16.64
N PHE A 437 -16.69 39.23 -16.50
CA PHE A 437 -17.70 38.89 -17.50
C PHE A 437 -18.86 39.90 -17.52
N SER A 438 -19.30 40.38 -16.36
CA SER A 438 -20.37 41.40 -16.29
C SER A 438 -19.93 42.74 -16.89
N VAL A 439 -18.68 43.18 -16.68
CA VAL A 439 -18.17 44.44 -17.26
C VAL A 439 -18.09 44.38 -18.79
N LEU A 440 -17.68 43.25 -19.35
CA LEU A 440 -17.62 43.05 -20.81
C LEU A 440 -19.00 43.05 -21.47
N VAL A 441 -19.99 42.42 -20.84
CA VAL A 441 -21.38 42.42 -21.35
C VAL A 441 -22.00 43.81 -21.27
N PHE A 442 -21.75 44.56 -20.19
CA PHE A 442 -22.23 45.94 -20.07
C PHE A 442 -21.59 46.89 -21.07
N LEU A 443 -20.26 46.81 -21.28
CA LEU A 443 -19.57 47.66 -22.26
C LEU A 443 -19.94 47.31 -23.72
N GLY A 444 -20.15 46.02 -24.01
CA GLY A 444 -20.65 45.56 -25.31
C GLY A 444 -22.08 46.02 -25.58
N GLY A 445 -22.97 45.93 -24.59
CA GLY A 445 -24.36 46.40 -24.67
C GLY A 445 -24.47 47.92 -24.84
N LEU A 446 -23.65 48.69 -24.13
CA LEU A 446 -23.63 50.15 -24.22
C LEU A 446 -23.14 50.62 -25.60
N SER A 447 -22.12 49.96 -26.16
CA SER A 447 -21.59 50.27 -27.50
C SER A 447 -22.63 49.99 -28.60
N LEU A 448 -23.39 48.90 -28.48
CA LEU A 448 -24.49 48.57 -29.38
C LEU A 448 -25.67 49.55 -29.27
N TRP A 449 -25.98 50.03 -28.07
CA TRP A 449 -27.03 51.03 -27.85
C TRP A 449 -26.64 52.41 -28.42
N VAL A 450 -25.40 52.85 -28.23
CA VAL A 450 -24.88 54.10 -28.80
C VAL A 450 -24.84 54.05 -30.33
N ALA A 451 -24.43 52.91 -30.92
CA ALA A 451 -24.46 52.72 -32.36
C ALA A 451 -25.89 52.76 -32.94
N ARG A 452 -26.87 52.17 -32.21
CA ARG A 452 -28.28 52.17 -32.63
C ARG A 452 -28.93 53.55 -32.51
N LYS A 453 -28.53 54.36 -31.53
CA LYS A 453 -29.02 55.74 -31.35
C LYS A 453 -28.45 56.71 -32.38
N LYS A 454 -27.24 56.47 -32.90
CA LYS A 454 -26.67 57.26 -34.01
C LYS A 454 -27.28 56.98 -35.38
N ASN A 455 -27.89 55.80 -35.58
CA ASN A 455 -28.54 55.41 -36.84
C ASN A 455 -30.02 55.82 -36.96
N HIS A 456 -30.62 56.41 -35.91
CA HIS A 456 -31.98 56.96 -35.95
C HIS A 456 -31.99 58.45 -35.55
N GLY A 457 -31.10 59.24 -36.15
CA GLY A 457 -31.24 60.68 -36.26
C GLY A 457 -31.84 61.02 -37.62
N ILE A 458 -33.09 61.49 -37.59
CA ILE A 458 -34.10 61.72 -38.66
C ILE A 458 -34.96 60.50 -38.96
#